data_AF-A0ABD0NJM1-F1
#
_entry.id   AF-A0ABD0NJM1-F1
#
_cell.length_a   1.000
_cell.length_b   1.000
_cell.length_c   1.000
_cell.angle_alpha   90.00
_cell.angle_beta   90.00
_cell.angle_gamma   90.00
#
_symmetry.space_group_name_H-M   'P 1'
#
loop_
_entity.id
_entity.type
_entity.pdbx_description
1 polymer ?
#
loop_
_entity_poly.entity_id
_entity_poly.type
_entity_poly.pdbx_seq_one_letter_code
_entity_poly.pdbx_strand_id
1 'polypeptide(L)' 'VSAAERDEICVKEGANVTLDPGVIMTWNLMTWDFNDICIAEITEDQCNVCTDD' A
#
# COMPACT_ATOMS: atom_id res chain seq x y z
N VAL A 1 -22.19 -18.81 14.13
CA VAL A 1 -20.90 -18.18 13.77
C VAL A 1 -20.96 -16.77 14.30
N SER A 2 -20.20 -16.46 15.36
CA SER A 2 -20.12 -15.08 15.87
C SER A 2 -19.39 -14.24 14.82
N ALA A 3 -19.88 -13.03 14.56
CA ALA A 3 -19.17 -12.04 13.76
C ALA A 3 -17.88 -11.69 14.51
N ALA A 4 -16.83 -12.46 14.30
CA ALA A 4 -15.49 -12.03 14.64
C ALA A 4 -15.26 -10.74 13.85
N GLU A 5 -15.07 -9.67 14.61
CA GLU A 5 -14.87 -8.30 14.17
C GLU A 5 -13.86 -8.30 13.04
N ARG A 6 -14.34 -8.22 11.80
CA ARG A 6 -13.48 -7.79 10.71
C ARG A 6 -13.20 -6.32 10.99
N ASP A 7 -11.94 -5.91 10.96
CA ASP A 7 -11.54 -4.50 10.92
C ASP A 7 -11.98 -3.90 9.57
N GLU A 8 -13.30 -3.80 9.39
CA GLU A 8 -13.95 -3.18 8.24
C GLU A 8 -14.07 -1.68 8.55
N ILE A 9 -13.29 -0.89 7.82
CA ILE A 9 -13.28 0.57 7.96
C ILE A 9 -14.30 1.14 6.97
N CYS A 10 -15.41 1.68 7.47
CA CYS A 10 -16.39 2.38 6.64
C CYS A 10 -16.00 3.85 6.48
N VAL A 11 -15.83 4.30 5.24
CA VAL A 11 -15.47 5.70 4.91
C VAL A 11 -16.54 6.35 4.04
N LYS A 12 -16.68 7.67 4.15
CA LYS A 12 -17.60 8.45 3.31
C LYS A 12 -16.87 8.96 2.07
N GLU A 13 -17.62 9.22 1.01
CA GLU A 13 -17.08 9.87 -0.20
C GLU A 13 -16.36 11.18 0.17
N GLY A 14 -15.15 11.37 -0.38
CA GLY A 14 -14.29 12.52 -0.10
C GLY A 14 -13.47 12.43 1.18
N ALA A 15 -13.64 11.37 1.99
CA ALA A 15 -12.76 11.12 3.13
C ALA A 15 -11.39 10.61 2.66
N ASN A 16 -10.32 11.04 3.33
CA ASN A 16 -9.01 10.45 3.12
C ASN A 16 -8.89 9.11 3.86
N VAL A 17 -8.02 8.25 3.34
CA VAL A 17 -7.66 6.97 3.96
C VAL A 17 -6.15 6.81 3.87
N THR A 18 -5.57 6.20 4.90
CA THR A 18 -4.16 5.83 4.92
C THR A 18 -4.08 4.31 4.90
N LEU A 19 -3.39 3.78 3.90
CA LEU A 19 -3.09 2.36 3.80
C LEU A 19 -1.73 2.14 4.46
N ASP A 20 -1.76 1.72 5.73
CA ASP A 20 -0.55 1.34 6.46
C ASP A 20 -0.35 -0.18 6.33
N PRO A 21 0.78 -0.65 5.76
CA PRO A 21 0.99 -2.06 5.56
C PRO A 21 1.29 -2.81 6.87
N GLY A 22 1.61 -2.10 7.96
CA GLY A 22 2.02 -2.70 9.24
C GLY A 22 3.31 -3.54 9.17
N VAL A 23 3.97 -3.57 8.02
CA VAL A 23 5.20 -4.30 7.74
C VAL A 23 6.22 -3.37 7.08
N ILE A 24 7.45 -3.42 7.56
CA ILE A 24 8.58 -2.81 6.88
C ILE A 24 9.02 -3.79 5.79
N MET A 25 8.69 -3.50 4.54
CA MET A 25 9.14 -4.31 3.41
C MET A 25 10.60 -3.98 3.08
N THR A 26 11.43 -5.02 3.05
CA THR A 26 12.86 -4.94 2.69
C THR A 26 13.09 -5.00 1.19
N TRP A 27 12.07 -5.41 0.42
CA TRP A 27 12.06 -5.29 -1.02
C TRP A 27 11.41 -3.97 -1.37
N ASN A 28 12.07 -3.19 -2.22
CA ASN A 28 11.59 -1.89 -2.62
C ASN A 28 10.47 -1.98 -3.68
N LEU A 29 9.64 -3.02 -3.58
CA LEU A 29 8.49 -3.28 -4.44
C LEU A 29 7.26 -3.47 -3.55
N MET A 30 6.32 -2.54 -3.61
CA MET A 30 5.05 -2.61 -2.89
C MET A 30 3.89 -2.38 -3.85
N THR A 31 2.94 -3.31 -3.88
CA THR A 31 1.72 -3.19 -4.69
C THR A 31 0.50 -3.19 -3.79
N TRP A 32 -0.41 -2.26 -4.03
CA TRP A 32 -1.69 -2.13 -3.37
C TRP A 32 -2.80 -2.45 -4.38
N ASP A 33 -3.55 -3.51 -4.12
CA ASP A 33 -4.66 -3.94 -4.96
C ASP A 33 -6.00 -3.80 -4.23
N PHE A 34 -7.01 -3.30 -4.92
CA PHE A 34 -8.40 -3.24 -4.46
C PHE A 34 -9.31 -3.93 -5.46
N ASN A 35 -9.97 -5.03 -5.05
CA ASN A 35 -10.81 -5.86 -5.93
C ASN A 35 -10.09 -6.27 -7.23
N ASP A 36 -8.88 -6.82 -7.12
CA ASP A 36 -8.03 -7.24 -8.24
C ASP A 36 -7.58 -6.09 -9.18
N ILE A 37 -7.78 -4.83 -8.76
CA ILE A 37 -7.31 -3.65 -9.48
C ILE A 37 -6.14 -3.03 -8.70
N CYS A 38 -4.98 -2.90 -9.35
CA CYS A 38 -3.85 -2.16 -8.79
C CYS A 38 -4.21 -0.67 -8.66
N ILE A 39 -4.20 -0.18 -7.42
CA ILE A 39 -4.48 1.23 -7.09
C ILE A 39 -3.20 2.03 -6.83
N ALA A 40 -2.12 1.35 -6.42
CA ALA A 40 -0.80 1.96 -6.28
C ALA A 40 0.29 0.90 -6.38
N GLU A 41 1.34 1.20 -7.15
CA GLU A 41 2.55 0.40 -7.22
C GLU A 41 3.74 1.32 -6.94
N ILE A 42 4.58 0.90 -6.00
CA ILE A 42 5.86 1.52 -5.71
C ILE A 42 6.90 0.51 -6.18
N THR A 43 7.50 0.78 -7.33
CA THR A 43 8.67 0.07 -7.83
C THR A 43 9.90 0.92 -7.56
N GLU A 44 10.90 0.36 -6.90
CA GLU A 44 12.26 0.89 -7.04
C GLU A 44 12.79 0.43 -8.38
N ASP A 45 12.57 1.26 -9.39
CA ASP A 45 13.64 1.41 -10.36
C ASP A 45 14.83 1.93 -9.54
N GLN A 46 15.87 1.11 -9.37
CA GLN A 46 17.17 1.57 -8.89
C GLN A 46 17.71 2.54 -9.95
N CYS A 47 17.08 3.71 -10.06
CA CYS A 47 17.57 4.82 -10.82
C CYS A 47 18.84 5.17 -10.07
N ASN A 48 19.98 4.64 -10.57
CA ASN A 48 21.30 4.81 -9.99
C ASN A 48 21.38 6.22 -9.44
N VAL A 49 21.36 6.35 -8.11
CA VAL A 49 21.56 7.64 -7.48
C VAL A 49 22.89 8.10 -8.02
N CYS A 50 22.87 9.16 -8.82
CA CYS A 50 24.02 9.64 -9.57
C CYS A 50 25.22 9.69 -8.61
N THR A 51 26.20 8.81 -8.83
CA THR A 51 27.51 9.01 -8.22
C THR A 51 28.04 10.30 -8.81
N ASP A 52 28.17 11.30 -7.95
CA ASP A 52 28.86 12.55 -8.22
C ASP A 52 30.36 12.22 -8.33
N ASP A 53 30.80 11.83 -9.53
CA ASP A 53 32.21 11.67 -9.88
C ASP A 53 32.87 13.03 -10.14
#